data_AF-A0A7C7Y926-F1
#
_entry.id   AF-A0A7C7Y926-F1
#
_cell.length_a   1.000
_cell.length_b   1.000
_cell.length_c   1.000
_cell.angle_alpha   90.00
_cell.angle_beta   90.00
_cell.angle_gamma   90.00
#
_symmetry.space_group_name_H-M   'P 1'
#
loop_
_entity.id
_entity.type
_entity.pdbx_description
1 polymer ?
#
loop_
_entity_poly.entity_id
_entity_poly.type
_entity_poly.pdbx_seq_one_letter_code
_entity_poly.pdbx_strand_id
1 'polypeptide(L)'
;MGRRPEEAEGKPLADFNDCSHGQPHHPPEGSSVRLRCALHIGRVGPSMTQAWTGGQYSLFRTVFGGYLFLHFVQLASYGAERFPHVGALADPATSPFYPIFPNPLFLCDTPAVVLGLIALGIFASLAFALGFRDRIAALVVWLVWACLFTRDPLISNHGTPFVAWLLLAHAAIPALPYGSWDARGRNDPNSDWTMPNSIYVIAWILMGVGYTYSGATKLLSPSWLEGTALFDLLNSPLARPTLLREAMLSMPESGGAIVTWGALGVQLLFAPLALIRRLRPWLWLTLLVMQFALVALVDFPDLSAGMIFVHFFTFNPAWIAPRVPTSTLDDHSDAVAMGPTIVFYDGACGLCHRTVRFLLAEDSDGRRFRFAPLDSDLFIETCAVEGSGFEDGTTIPDSVLVHRPGRPLLVRTEGVLELGHQLGGLWRIGATIAGWLPLPLLNAGYDFIARVRHRLFTRPEDSCPLLPPDLRDRFSP
;
A
#
# COMPACT_ATOMS: atom_id res chain seq x y z
N MET A 1 -57.25 0.52 -55.97
CA MET A 1 -57.43 0.16 -54.56
C MET A 1 -56.05 0.25 -53.88
N GLY A 2 -55.78 1.02 -52.83
CA GLY A 2 -56.67 1.92 -52.08
C GLY A 2 -56.44 1.81 -50.56
N ARG A 3 -55.44 2.52 -50.02
CA ARG A 3 -55.36 3.10 -48.66
C ARG A 3 -54.10 3.97 -48.53
N ARG A 4 -54.09 4.87 -47.53
CA ARG A 4 -53.22 6.05 -47.38
C ARG A 4 -51.90 5.74 -46.65
N PRO A 5 -50.87 6.59 -46.78
CA PRO A 5 -49.76 6.67 -45.82
C PRO A 5 -50.18 7.43 -44.55
N GLU A 6 -49.44 7.24 -43.45
CA GLU A 6 -49.47 8.11 -42.27
C GLU A 6 -48.25 9.05 -42.28
N GLU A 7 -48.52 10.34 -42.19
CA GLU A 7 -47.66 11.38 -41.61
C GLU A 7 -47.66 11.17 -40.06
N ALA A 8 -46.86 11.77 -39.18
CA ALA A 8 -45.89 12.87 -39.19
C ALA A 8 -44.90 12.63 -38.01
N GLU A 9 -43.91 13.46 -37.64
CA GLU A 9 -43.41 14.75 -38.15
C GLU A 9 -41.88 14.82 -37.87
N GLY A 10 -41.35 15.96 -37.38
CA GLY A 10 -40.02 16.07 -36.77
C GLY A 10 -39.86 17.35 -35.94
N LYS A 11 -38.68 17.50 -35.30
CA LYS A 11 -38.19 18.65 -34.49
C LYS A 11 -38.82 18.86 -33.08
N PRO A 12 -38.19 19.69 -32.20
CA PRO A 12 -36.86 20.34 -32.25
C PRO A 12 -35.97 20.10 -31.01
N LEU A 13 -34.78 20.72 -31.00
CA LEU A 13 -34.00 21.01 -29.79
C LEU A 13 -34.75 22.01 -28.87
N ALA A 14 -34.52 21.89 -27.56
CA ALA A 14 -34.56 22.97 -26.56
C ALA A 14 -33.36 22.67 -25.62
N ASP A 15 -32.30 23.46 -25.51
CA ASP A 15 -32.11 24.90 -25.26
C ASP A 15 -32.21 25.27 -23.76
N PHE A 16 -31.20 25.99 -23.29
CA PHE A 16 -30.96 26.34 -21.89
C PHE A 16 -31.77 27.58 -21.52
N ASN A 17 -32.76 27.47 -20.63
CA ASN A 17 -33.20 28.46 -19.64
C ASN A 17 -34.59 28.09 -19.10
N ASP A 18 -34.68 27.68 -17.84
CA ASP A 18 -35.74 28.22 -16.97
C ASP A 18 -35.35 28.13 -15.50
N CYS A 19 -35.19 29.29 -14.87
CA CYS A 19 -35.04 29.46 -13.44
C CYS A 19 -36.23 30.30 -12.95
N SER A 20 -36.71 29.97 -11.75
CA SER A 20 -37.77 30.69 -10.99
C SER A 20 -39.24 30.45 -11.41
N HIS A 21 -39.91 29.54 -10.69
CA HIS A 21 -41.00 29.92 -9.76
C HIS A 21 -41.46 28.73 -8.90
N GLY A 22 -41.34 28.86 -7.58
CA GLY A 22 -41.85 27.88 -6.60
C GLY A 22 -41.73 28.42 -5.18
N GLN A 23 -42.83 28.97 -4.65
CA GLN A 23 -42.90 29.53 -3.29
C GLN A 23 -43.28 28.45 -2.24
N PRO A 24 -43.13 28.73 -0.92
CA PRO A 24 -42.66 27.72 0.02
C PRO A 24 -43.76 26.86 0.65
N HIS A 25 -43.47 25.58 0.85
CA HIS A 25 -44.21 24.72 1.77
C HIS A 25 -43.56 24.71 3.16
N HIS A 26 -44.36 25.03 4.18
CA HIS A 26 -43.97 24.87 5.59
C HIS A 26 -43.68 23.39 5.92
N PRO A 27 -42.67 23.08 6.74
CA PRO A 27 -42.44 21.72 7.23
C PRO A 27 -43.41 21.38 8.38
N PRO A 28 -43.88 20.13 8.49
CA PRO A 28 -44.60 19.66 9.67
C PRO A 28 -43.63 19.44 10.85
N GLU A 29 -44.08 19.78 12.05
CA GLU A 29 -43.34 19.57 13.29
C GLU A 29 -43.15 18.08 13.61
N GLY A 30 -42.03 17.74 14.27
CA GLY A 30 -41.97 16.53 15.09
C GLY A 30 -41.49 15.23 14.44
N SER A 31 -40.28 15.21 13.87
CA SER A 31 -39.50 13.96 13.80
C SER A 31 -38.08 14.16 14.35
N SER A 32 -37.78 13.47 15.45
CA SER A 32 -36.53 13.65 16.20
C SER A 32 -35.37 12.95 15.48
N VAL A 33 -34.62 13.71 14.68
CA VAL A 33 -33.32 13.29 14.14
C VAL A 33 -32.37 13.02 15.31
N ARG A 34 -32.21 11.74 15.65
CA ARG A 34 -31.29 11.30 16.71
C ARG A 34 -29.85 11.51 16.25
N LEU A 35 -29.29 12.70 16.53
CA LEU A 35 -27.85 12.92 16.51
C LEU A 35 -27.20 11.87 17.43
N ARG A 36 -26.53 10.88 16.83
CA ARG A 36 -25.65 9.97 17.57
C ARG A 36 -24.35 10.70 17.88
N CYS A 37 -24.42 11.60 18.86
CA CYS A 37 -23.23 12.18 19.48
C CYS A 37 -22.47 11.07 20.20
N ALA A 38 -21.50 10.46 19.53
CA ALA A 38 -20.68 9.39 20.06
C ALA A 38 -19.62 9.96 21.02
N LEU A 39 -20.05 10.33 22.24
CA LEU A 39 -19.14 10.60 23.35
C LEU A 39 -18.26 9.37 23.59
N HIS A 40 -17.00 9.46 23.20
CA HIS A 40 -16.01 8.39 23.37
C HIS A 40 -15.40 8.46 24.78
N ILE A 41 -16.22 8.21 25.80
CA ILE A 41 -15.78 8.02 27.18
C ILE A 41 -15.40 6.55 27.36
N GLY A 42 -14.24 6.32 27.99
CA GLY A 42 -13.43 5.10 27.86
C GLY A 42 -14.11 3.74 28.05
N ARG A 43 -13.74 2.80 27.19
CA ARG A 43 -13.76 1.35 27.47
C ARG A 43 -12.35 0.78 27.34
N VAL A 44 -11.98 -0.10 28.26
CA VAL A 44 -10.67 -0.73 28.31
C VAL A 44 -10.65 -2.02 27.47
N GLY A 45 -9.94 -1.96 26.35
CA GLY A 45 -9.38 -3.11 25.63
C GLY A 45 -10.32 -3.90 24.69
N PRO A 46 -9.79 -4.53 23.62
CA PRO A 46 -8.59 -4.20 22.84
C PRO A 46 -8.97 -3.53 21.51
N SER A 47 -8.08 -2.70 20.95
CA SER A 47 -7.99 -2.63 19.48
C SER A 47 -6.59 -2.31 19.00
N MET A 48 -6.08 -3.18 18.13
CA MET A 48 -5.07 -2.80 17.15
C MET A 48 -5.85 -2.38 15.90
N THR A 49 -6.44 -1.19 15.94
CA THR A 49 -7.08 -0.60 14.78
C THR A 49 -6.03 -0.32 13.72
N GLN A 50 -6.22 -0.90 12.55
CA GLN A 50 -5.44 -0.65 11.33
C GLN A 50 -5.99 0.60 10.59
N ALA A 51 -5.20 1.21 9.70
CA ALA A 51 -5.59 2.37 8.89
C ALA A 51 -5.16 2.27 7.41
N TRP A 52 -5.17 1.05 6.87
CA TRP A 52 -4.97 0.75 5.45
C TRP A 52 -6.16 1.21 4.60
N THR A 53 -5.84 1.98 3.57
CA THR A 53 -6.68 2.34 2.44
C THR A 53 -6.43 1.37 1.27
N GLY A 54 -7.32 1.38 0.26
CA GLY A 54 -7.24 0.47 -0.89
C GLY A 54 -5.94 0.59 -1.69
N GLY A 55 -5.49 1.81 -1.99
CA GLY A 55 -4.25 2.05 -2.74
C GLY A 55 -2.99 1.75 -1.94
N GLN A 56 -2.95 2.05 -0.64
CA GLN A 56 -1.83 1.62 0.23
C GLN A 56 -1.72 0.09 0.22
N TYR A 57 -2.84 -0.63 0.32
CA TYR A 57 -2.84 -2.09 0.26
C TYR A 57 -2.47 -2.62 -1.13
N SER A 58 -2.93 -1.98 -2.20
CA SER A 58 -2.48 -2.31 -3.56
C SER A 58 -0.99 -2.09 -3.76
N LEU A 59 -0.36 -1.09 -3.12
CA LEU A 59 1.09 -0.93 -3.13
C LEU A 59 1.78 -2.11 -2.45
N PHE A 60 1.32 -2.53 -1.27
CA PHE A 60 1.79 -3.75 -0.61
C PHE A 60 1.67 -4.98 -1.52
N ARG A 61 0.47 -5.22 -2.09
CA ARG A 61 0.18 -6.33 -3.01
C ARG A 61 1.10 -6.33 -4.23
N THR A 62 1.35 -5.16 -4.82
CA THR A 62 2.19 -5.01 -6.01
C THR A 62 3.66 -5.34 -5.70
N VAL A 63 4.20 -4.82 -4.59
CA VAL A 63 5.60 -5.10 -4.18
C VAL A 63 5.78 -6.56 -3.77
N PHE A 64 4.83 -7.13 -3.01
CA PHE A 64 4.86 -8.54 -2.62
C PHE A 64 4.73 -9.48 -3.83
N GLY A 65 3.83 -9.16 -4.77
CA GLY A 65 3.70 -9.90 -6.02
C GLY A 65 4.94 -9.80 -6.92
N GLY A 66 5.60 -8.64 -6.95
CA GLY A 66 6.89 -8.45 -7.62
C GLY A 66 8.00 -9.33 -7.03
N TYR A 67 8.07 -9.45 -5.69
CA TYR A 67 8.97 -10.39 -5.02
C TYR A 67 8.66 -11.85 -5.40
N LEU A 68 7.39 -12.27 -5.32
CA LEU A 68 6.98 -13.63 -5.67
C LEU A 68 7.34 -13.95 -7.14
N PHE A 69 7.09 -13.02 -8.05
CA PHE A 69 7.46 -13.13 -9.46
C PHE A 69 8.97 -13.32 -9.63
N LEU A 70 9.80 -12.48 -8.99
CA LEU A 70 11.25 -12.60 -9.05
C LEU A 70 11.75 -13.92 -8.44
N HIS A 71 11.15 -14.37 -7.33
CA HIS A 71 11.47 -15.66 -6.71
C HIS A 71 11.19 -16.83 -7.67
N PHE A 72 10.03 -16.90 -8.32
CA PHE A 72 9.75 -17.97 -9.29
C PHE A 72 10.59 -17.86 -10.58
N VAL A 73 10.92 -16.65 -11.04
CA VAL A 73 11.85 -16.45 -12.17
C VAL A 73 13.25 -16.95 -11.83
N GLN A 74 13.76 -16.68 -10.63
CA GLN A 74 15.03 -17.22 -10.15
C GLN A 74 14.95 -18.75 -10.02
N LEU A 75 13.88 -19.27 -9.43
CA LEU A 75 13.65 -20.70 -9.25
C LEU A 75 13.58 -21.46 -10.58
N ALA A 76 13.11 -20.84 -11.66
CA ALA A 76 13.10 -21.45 -12.98
C ALA A 76 14.51 -21.81 -13.50
N SER A 77 15.56 -21.13 -13.03
CA SER A 77 16.94 -21.39 -13.48
C SER A 77 17.57 -22.68 -12.93
N TYR A 78 17.10 -23.18 -11.77
CA TYR A 78 17.66 -24.37 -11.10
C TYR A 78 16.60 -25.38 -10.60
N GLY A 79 15.31 -25.05 -10.65
CA GLY A 79 14.23 -25.91 -10.18
C GLY A 79 14.14 -27.24 -10.94
N ALA A 80 14.51 -27.24 -12.22
CA ALA A 80 14.59 -28.43 -13.07
C ALA A 80 15.66 -29.44 -12.60
N GLU A 81 16.64 -29.02 -11.82
CA GLU A 81 17.65 -29.89 -11.21
C GLU A 81 17.28 -30.25 -9.77
N ARG A 82 16.60 -29.34 -9.06
CA ARG A 82 16.35 -29.47 -7.62
C ARG A 82 15.22 -30.45 -7.25
N PHE A 83 14.07 -30.36 -7.91
CA PHE A 83 12.82 -31.04 -7.48
C PHE A 83 12.50 -32.40 -8.14
N PRO A 84 13.02 -32.77 -9.33
CA PRO A 84 12.80 -34.11 -9.90
C PRO A 84 13.43 -35.25 -9.09
N HIS A 85 13.15 -36.50 -9.49
CA HIS A 85 13.71 -37.73 -8.94
C HIS A 85 15.24 -37.90 -9.10
N VAL A 86 15.92 -37.00 -9.81
CA VAL A 86 17.40 -36.92 -9.88
C VAL A 86 17.96 -35.78 -9.00
N GLY A 87 17.07 -35.01 -8.37
CA GLY A 87 17.40 -33.86 -7.52
C GLY A 87 17.66 -34.24 -6.06
N ALA A 88 17.50 -33.25 -5.17
CA ALA A 88 17.97 -33.33 -3.77
C ALA A 88 17.29 -34.44 -2.94
N LEU A 89 16.03 -34.78 -3.28
CA LEU A 89 15.29 -35.91 -2.70
C LEU A 89 14.77 -36.79 -3.85
N ALA A 90 15.57 -37.80 -4.22
CA ALA A 90 15.27 -38.67 -5.35
C ALA A 90 13.95 -39.47 -5.18
N ASP A 91 13.68 -39.96 -3.97
CA ASP A 91 12.46 -40.71 -3.64
C ASP A 91 11.40 -39.80 -2.98
N PRO A 92 10.23 -39.57 -3.61
CA PRO A 92 9.13 -38.80 -3.02
C PRO A 92 8.64 -39.32 -1.67
N ALA A 93 8.76 -40.63 -1.39
CA ALA A 93 8.31 -41.24 -0.13
C ALA A 93 9.17 -40.84 1.08
N THR A 94 10.33 -40.22 0.87
CA THR A 94 11.13 -39.60 1.94
C THR A 94 10.52 -38.32 2.49
N SER A 95 9.58 -37.69 1.76
CA SER A 95 8.86 -36.52 2.25
C SER A 95 7.85 -36.92 3.34
N PRO A 96 7.84 -36.27 4.53
CA PRO A 96 6.84 -36.52 5.57
C PRO A 96 5.42 -36.10 5.15
N PHE A 97 5.28 -35.45 3.99
CA PHE A 97 3.99 -35.06 3.41
C PHE A 97 3.46 -36.07 2.39
N TYR A 98 4.24 -37.10 2.03
CA TYR A 98 3.79 -38.18 1.15
C TYR A 98 3.05 -39.28 1.96
N PRO A 99 1.90 -39.81 1.49
CA PRO A 99 1.04 -39.35 0.41
C PRO A 99 -0.06 -38.38 0.89
N ILE A 100 0.11 -37.78 2.08
CA ILE A 100 -0.92 -37.00 2.80
C ILE A 100 -1.34 -35.74 2.04
N PHE A 101 -0.39 -35.00 1.45
CA PHE A 101 -0.68 -33.79 0.70
C PHE A 101 -0.88 -34.08 -0.80
N PRO A 102 -1.98 -33.63 -1.44
CA PRO A 102 -2.23 -33.86 -2.85
C PRO A 102 -1.27 -33.03 -3.72
N ASN A 103 -0.22 -33.67 -4.23
CA ASN A 103 0.84 -33.04 -5.01
C ASN A 103 1.01 -33.72 -6.38
N PRO A 104 0.91 -33.02 -7.52
CA PRO A 104 1.18 -33.61 -8.83
C PRO A 104 2.62 -34.12 -8.96
N LEU A 105 3.58 -33.54 -8.22
CA LEU A 105 4.98 -33.98 -8.20
C LEU A 105 5.19 -35.31 -7.46
N PHE A 106 4.19 -35.84 -6.77
CA PHE A 106 4.22 -37.22 -6.26
C PHE A 106 3.74 -38.24 -7.31
N LEU A 107 3.12 -37.79 -8.40
CA LEU A 107 2.66 -38.63 -9.52
C LEU A 107 3.62 -38.57 -10.71
N CYS A 108 4.17 -37.39 -10.99
CA CYS A 108 5.14 -37.16 -12.05
C CYS A 108 5.97 -35.91 -11.73
N ASP A 109 7.28 -36.09 -11.50
CA ASP A 109 8.22 -35.01 -11.17
C ASP A 109 9.24 -34.73 -12.27
N THR A 110 8.96 -35.13 -13.52
CA THR A 110 9.86 -34.84 -14.64
C THR A 110 10.20 -33.34 -14.72
N PRO A 111 11.41 -32.96 -15.20
CA PRO A 111 11.82 -31.55 -15.28
C PRO A 111 10.81 -30.65 -16.00
N ALA A 112 10.11 -31.17 -17.02
CA ALA A 112 9.06 -30.44 -17.73
C ALA A 112 7.83 -30.12 -16.86
N VAL A 113 7.40 -31.05 -15.98
CA VAL A 113 6.28 -30.82 -15.06
C VAL A 113 6.66 -29.82 -13.97
N VAL A 114 7.89 -29.92 -13.43
CA VAL A 114 8.42 -28.97 -12.45
C VAL A 114 8.50 -27.55 -13.06
N LEU A 115 9.07 -27.42 -14.26
CA LEU A 115 9.13 -26.13 -14.97
C LEU A 115 7.75 -25.58 -15.33
N GLY A 116 6.80 -26.44 -15.70
CA GLY A 116 5.40 -26.03 -15.92
C GLY A 116 4.73 -25.47 -14.67
N LEU A 117 4.98 -26.09 -13.50
CA LEU A 117 4.48 -25.62 -12.21
C LEU A 117 5.13 -24.29 -11.79
N ILE A 118 6.45 -24.14 -12.01
CA ILE A 118 7.16 -22.86 -11.78
C ILE A 118 6.64 -21.77 -12.71
N ALA A 119 6.44 -22.04 -14.00
CA ALA A 119 5.87 -21.10 -14.95
C ALA A 119 4.46 -20.64 -14.55
N LEU A 120 3.62 -21.55 -14.05
CA LEU A 120 2.33 -21.20 -13.44
C LEU A 120 2.50 -20.24 -12.25
N GLY A 121 3.49 -20.48 -11.39
CA GLY A 121 3.89 -19.58 -10.31
C GLY A 121 4.29 -18.18 -10.78
N ILE A 122 5.08 -18.08 -11.86
CA ILE A 122 5.47 -16.80 -12.50
C ILE A 122 4.24 -16.03 -12.97
N PHE A 123 3.38 -16.65 -13.79
CA PHE A 123 2.20 -15.98 -14.34
C PHE A 123 1.18 -15.61 -13.26
N ALA A 124 0.95 -16.48 -12.27
CA ALA A 124 0.07 -16.18 -11.14
C ALA A 124 0.64 -15.05 -10.27
N SER A 125 1.95 -15.01 -10.02
CA SER A 125 2.58 -13.91 -9.27
C SER A 125 2.45 -12.57 -9.99
N LEU A 126 2.57 -12.55 -11.32
CA LEU A 126 2.36 -11.34 -12.13
C LEU A 126 0.89 -10.90 -12.10
N ALA A 127 -0.07 -11.82 -12.25
CA ALA A 127 -1.50 -11.52 -12.14
C ALA A 127 -1.86 -10.94 -10.76
N PHE A 128 -1.33 -11.54 -9.69
CA PHE A 128 -1.44 -11.05 -8.32
C PHE A 128 -0.82 -9.66 -8.13
N ALA A 129 0.37 -9.41 -8.68
CA ALA A 129 1.05 -8.11 -8.64
C ALA A 129 0.28 -7.01 -9.40
N LEU A 130 -0.37 -7.34 -10.52
CA LEU A 130 -1.20 -6.40 -11.29
C LEU A 130 -2.60 -6.19 -10.70
N GLY A 131 -3.07 -7.11 -9.85
CA GLY A 131 -4.42 -7.04 -9.28
C GLY A 131 -5.49 -7.60 -10.23
N PHE A 132 -5.10 -8.54 -11.10
CA PHE A 132 -6.00 -9.24 -12.02
C PHE A 132 -6.36 -10.60 -11.41
N ARG A 133 -7.63 -10.81 -11.06
CA ARG A 133 -8.13 -12.00 -10.35
C ARG A 133 -7.26 -12.33 -9.12
N ASP A 134 -6.83 -11.31 -8.40
CA ASP A 134 -5.77 -11.35 -7.38
C ASP A 134 -5.97 -12.41 -6.30
N ARG A 135 -7.17 -12.56 -5.77
CA ARG A 135 -7.53 -13.64 -4.83
C ARG A 135 -7.28 -15.04 -5.39
N ILE A 136 -7.64 -15.30 -6.65
CA ILE A 136 -7.41 -16.59 -7.31
C ILE A 136 -5.92 -16.77 -7.56
N ALA A 137 -5.25 -15.73 -8.07
CA ALA A 137 -3.82 -15.72 -8.30
C ALA A 137 -3.02 -16.03 -7.02
N ALA A 138 -3.40 -15.45 -5.87
CA ALA A 138 -2.79 -15.74 -4.57
C ALA A 138 -2.95 -17.21 -4.15
N LEU A 139 -4.13 -17.81 -4.36
CA LEU A 139 -4.37 -19.23 -4.09
C LEU A 139 -3.57 -20.14 -5.02
N VAL A 140 -3.41 -19.77 -6.30
CA VAL A 140 -2.57 -20.51 -7.25
C VAL A 140 -1.09 -20.43 -6.85
N VAL A 141 -0.58 -19.24 -6.50
CA VAL A 141 0.80 -19.09 -6.01
C VAL A 141 1.02 -19.90 -4.73
N TRP A 142 0.06 -19.87 -3.79
CA TRP A 142 0.12 -20.67 -2.57
C TRP A 142 0.17 -22.17 -2.87
N LEU A 143 -0.67 -22.67 -3.78
CA LEU A 143 -0.71 -24.08 -4.17
C LEU A 143 0.60 -24.51 -4.86
N VAL A 144 1.12 -23.69 -5.78
CA VAL A 144 2.42 -23.93 -6.44
C VAL A 144 3.53 -24.05 -5.40
N TRP A 145 3.62 -23.10 -4.46
CA TRP A 145 4.62 -23.12 -3.40
C TRP A 145 4.46 -24.34 -2.49
N ALA A 146 3.24 -24.70 -2.10
CA ALA A 146 2.94 -25.87 -1.28
C ALA A 146 3.33 -27.18 -1.98
N CYS A 147 3.12 -27.31 -3.28
CA CYS A 147 3.56 -28.47 -4.07
C CYS A 147 5.10 -28.57 -4.13
N LEU A 148 5.80 -27.46 -4.32
CA LEU A 148 7.27 -27.45 -4.31
C LEU A 148 7.83 -27.78 -2.91
N PHE A 149 7.28 -27.19 -1.86
CA PHE A 149 7.67 -27.42 -0.47
C PHE A 149 7.38 -28.86 0.00
N THR A 150 6.24 -29.44 -0.39
CA THR A 150 5.94 -30.83 -0.01
C THR A 150 6.71 -31.85 -0.85
N ARG A 151 7.21 -31.48 -2.03
CA ARG A 151 8.14 -32.31 -2.83
C ARG A 151 9.57 -32.25 -2.31
N ASP A 152 10.03 -31.08 -1.86
CA ASP A 152 11.32 -30.88 -1.19
C ASP A 152 11.19 -29.96 0.04
N PRO A 153 11.00 -30.54 1.24
CA PRO A 153 10.93 -29.77 2.49
C PRO A 153 12.22 -29.03 2.87
N LEU A 154 13.35 -29.32 2.21
CA LEU A 154 14.63 -28.65 2.48
C LEU A 154 14.66 -27.19 2.00
N ILE A 155 13.64 -26.73 1.26
CA ILE A 155 13.44 -25.30 0.96
C ILE A 155 12.84 -24.50 2.14
N SER A 156 12.55 -25.15 3.27
CA SER A 156 12.00 -24.50 4.46
C SER A 156 12.94 -23.42 5.00
N ASN A 157 12.39 -22.24 5.31
CA ASN A 157 13.09 -21.19 6.03
C ASN A 157 12.11 -20.42 6.93
N HIS A 158 12.61 -19.59 7.86
CA HIS A 158 11.76 -18.89 8.83
C HIS A 158 10.71 -17.95 8.21
N GLY A 159 10.93 -17.47 6.99
CA GLY A 159 10.00 -16.64 6.25
C GLY A 159 8.89 -17.39 5.51
N THR A 160 9.07 -18.66 5.14
CA THR A 160 8.09 -19.38 4.29
C THR A 160 6.69 -19.51 4.91
N PRO A 161 6.49 -19.74 6.24
CA PRO A 161 5.15 -19.80 6.82
C PRO A 161 4.43 -18.46 6.74
N PHE A 162 5.17 -17.35 6.82
CA PHE A 162 4.61 -16.01 6.69
C PHE A 162 4.21 -15.68 5.24
N VAL A 163 5.04 -16.05 4.25
CA VAL A 163 4.68 -15.92 2.82
C VAL A 163 3.41 -16.70 2.51
N ALA A 164 3.34 -17.96 2.96
CA ALA A 164 2.16 -18.81 2.80
C ALA A 164 0.93 -18.21 3.48
N TRP A 165 1.07 -17.72 4.72
CA TRP A 165 -0.03 -17.07 5.44
C TRP A 165 -0.52 -15.78 4.75
N LEU A 166 0.39 -14.93 4.25
CA LEU A 166 0.05 -13.68 3.57
C LEU A 166 -0.78 -13.90 2.29
N LEU A 167 -0.51 -14.97 1.54
CA LEU A 167 -1.28 -15.37 0.36
C LEU A 167 -2.71 -15.79 0.74
N LEU A 168 -2.86 -16.63 1.78
CA LEU A 168 -4.17 -17.03 2.30
C LEU A 168 -4.94 -15.85 2.90
N ALA A 169 -4.24 -14.96 3.62
CA ALA A 169 -4.81 -13.73 4.17
C ALA A 169 -5.33 -12.81 3.07
N HIS A 170 -4.59 -12.64 1.97
CA HIS A 170 -5.06 -11.88 0.80
C HIS A 170 -6.32 -12.49 0.19
N ALA A 171 -6.38 -13.82 0.03
CA ALA A 171 -7.58 -14.48 -0.51
C ALA A 171 -8.85 -14.20 0.33
N ALA A 172 -8.69 -13.98 1.64
CA ALA A 172 -9.77 -13.62 2.57
C ALA A 172 -10.08 -12.11 2.67
N ILE A 173 -9.14 -11.22 2.30
CA ILE A 173 -9.33 -9.77 2.28
C ILE A 173 -10.35 -9.37 1.20
N PRO A 174 -11.24 -8.37 1.41
CA PRO A 174 -12.19 -7.88 0.42
C PRO A 174 -11.54 -7.66 -0.95
N ALA A 175 -12.22 -8.15 -1.99
CA ALA A 175 -11.69 -8.10 -3.35
C ALA A 175 -11.62 -6.66 -3.85
N LEU A 176 -10.85 -6.45 -4.92
CA LEU A 176 -10.93 -5.26 -5.76
C LEU A 176 -10.55 -3.93 -5.06
N PRO A 177 -9.45 -3.88 -4.27
CA PRO A 177 -8.95 -2.61 -3.71
C PRO A 177 -8.62 -1.61 -4.81
N TYR A 178 -8.67 -0.31 -4.49
CA TYR A 178 -8.22 0.74 -5.42
C TYR A 178 -6.82 0.44 -5.96
N GLY A 179 -6.60 0.62 -7.26
CA GLY A 179 -5.34 0.29 -7.94
C GLY A 179 -5.17 -1.18 -8.35
N SER A 180 -6.15 -2.07 -8.09
CA SER A 180 -6.21 -3.38 -8.73
C SER A 180 -6.70 -3.28 -10.19
N TRP A 181 -6.22 -4.15 -11.07
CA TRP A 181 -6.62 -4.21 -12.49
C TRP A 181 -8.15 -4.36 -12.67
N ASP A 182 -8.77 -5.17 -11.80
CA ASP A 182 -10.21 -5.47 -11.81
C ASP A 182 -11.08 -4.37 -11.15
N ALA A 183 -10.48 -3.35 -10.53
CA ALA A 183 -11.18 -2.17 -10.00
C ALA A 183 -11.20 -0.97 -10.96
N ARG A 184 -10.57 -1.07 -12.14
CA ARG A 184 -10.51 0.03 -13.12
C ARG A 184 -11.90 0.29 -13.73
N GLY A 185 -12.17 1.56 -14.03
CA GLY A 185 -13.42 2.00 -14.70
C GLY A 185 -14.65 2.19 -13.79
N ARG A 186 -14.54 2.04 -12.47
CA ARG A 186 -15.67 2.28 -11.54
C ARG A 186 -15.97 3.75 -11.34
N ASN A 187 -17.23 4.11 -11.10
CA ASN A 187 -17.59 5.49 -10.73
C ASN A 187 -16.99 5.87 -9.37
N ASP A 188 -17.34 5.13 -8.31
CA ASP A 188 -16.68 5.24 -7.00
C ASP A 188 -15.27 4.60 -7.02
N PRO A 189 -14.19 5.35 -6.72
CA PRO A 189 -12.85 4.80 -6.60
C PRO A 189 -12.56 4.14 -5.23
N ASN A 190 -13.29 4.46 -4.16
CA ASN A 190 -13.06 3.88 -2.82
C ASN A 190 -13.70 2.49 -2.69
N SER A 191 -14.95 2.34 -3.15
CA SER A 191 -15.77 1.12 -3.10
C SER A 191 -15.93 0.52 -1.70
N ASP A 192 -15.98 1.39 -0.67
CA ASP A 192 -15.99 1.05 0.76
C ASP A 192 -14.93 0.03 1.20
N TRP A 193 -13.82 -0.07 0.44
CA TRP A 193 -12.81 -1.08 0.70
C TRP A 193 -12.10 -0.79 2.03
N THR A 194 -12.08 -1.77 2.92
CA THR A 194 -11.35 -1.71 4.19
C THR A 194 -10.66 -3.02 4.50
N MET A 195 -9.46 -2.95 5.08
CA MET A 195 -8.74 -4.12 5.60
C MET A 195 -9.46 -4.69 6.84
N PRO A 196 -9.87 -5.97 6.85
CA PRO A 196 -10.51 -6.57 8.02
C PRO A 196 -9.58 -6.57 9.23
N ASN A 197 -10.02 -5.95 10.32
CA ASN A 197 -9.18 -5.77 11.50
C ASN A 197 -8.77 -7.10 12.16
N SER A 198 -9.58 -8.16 11.97
CA SER A 198 -9.26 -9.52 12.40
C SER A 198 -8.00 -10.07 11.72
N ILE A 199 -7.89 -9.94 10.38
CA ILE A 199 -6.74 -10.42 9.60
C ILE A 199 -5.47 -9.68 10.03
N TYR A 200 -5.54 -8.36 10.19
CA TYR A 200 -4.43 -7.55 10.69
C TYR A 200 -3.99 -7.94 12.12
N VAL A 201 -4.95 -8.20 13.03
CA VAL A 201 -4.63 -8.67 14.39
C VAL A 201 -3.99 -10.06 14.37
N ILE A 202 -4.47 -10.98 13.53
CA ILE A 202 -3.88 -12.32 13.37
C ILE A 202 -2.44 -12.23 12.87
N ALA A 203 -2.14 -11.37 11.88
CA ALA A 203 -0.78 -11.16 11.39
C ALA A 203 0.19 -10.76 12.51
N TRP A 204 -0.23 -9.82 13.38
CA TRP A 204 0.55 -9.41 14.55
C TRP A 204 0.73 -10.51 15.58
N ILE A 205 -0.30 -11.31 15.84
CA ILE A 205 -0.21 -12.45 16.77
C ILE A 205 0.78 -13.48 16.22
N LEU A 206 0.68 -13.84 14.94
CA LEU A 206 1.59 -14.80 14.30
C LEU A 206 3.03 -14.29 14.26
N MET A 207 3.24 -13.03 13.88
CA MET A 207 4.56 -12.40 13.89
C MET A 207 5.15 -12.36 15.30
N GLY A 208 4.33 -12.04 16.32
CA GLY A 208 4.79 -11.96 17.70
C GLY A 208 5.08 -13.30 18.35
N VAL A 209 4.23 -14.30 18.12
CA VAL A 209 4.50 -15.70 18.52
C VAL A 209 5.75 -16.22 17.80
N GLY A 210 5.89 -15.95 16.50
CA GLY A 210 7.06 -16.35 15.71
C GLY A 210 8.37 -15.76 16.24
N TYR A 211 8.39 -14.47 16.58
CA TYR A 211 9.58 -13.84 17.17
C TYR A 211 9.88 -14.31 18.59
N THR A 212 8.88 -14.39 19.48
CA THR A 212 9.08 -14.90 20.84
C THR A 212 9.53 -16.35 20.83
N TYR A 213 8.98 -17.19 19.95
CA TYR A 213 9.46 -18.56 19.74
C TYR A 213 10.91 -18.58 19.22
N SER A 214 11.23 -17.77 18.19
CA SER A 214 12.58 -17.70 17.63
C SER A 214 13.62 -17.15 18.61
N GLY A 215 13.21 -16.29 19.56
CA GLY A 215 14.03 -15.86 20.70
C GLY A 215 14.21 -16.97 21.73
N ALA A 216 13.14 -17.68 22.09
CA ALA A 216 13.18 -18.80 23.03
C ALA A 216 14.07 -19.96 22.53
N THR A 217 14.01 -20.31 21.24
CA THR A 217 14.89 -21.34 20.66
C THR A 217 16.37 -20.95 20.68
N LYS A 218 16.69 -19.65 20.63
CA LYS A 218 18.08 -19.15 20.71
C LYS A 218 18.69 -19.32 22.10
N LEU A 219 17.89 -19.38 23.16
CA LEU A 219 18.36 -19.68 24.53
C LEU A 219 18.99 -21.08 24.66
N LEU A 220 18.77 -21.96 23.68
CA LEU A 220 19.38 -23.30 23.62
C LEU A 220 20.77 -23.29 22.96
N SER A 221 21.23 -22.16 22.44
CA SER A 221 22.47 -22.03 21.66
C SER A 221 23.55 -21.30 22.49
N PRO A 222 24.71 -21.93 22.76
CA PRO A 222 25.77 -21.32 23.58
C PRO A 222 26.20 -19.93 23.10
N SER A 223 26.39 -19.73 21.80
CA SER A 223 26.80 -18.45 21.22
C SER A 223 25.83 -17.30 21.47
N TRP A 224 24.55 -17.57 21.66
CA TRP A 224 23.55 -16.55 22.02
C TRP A 224 23.55 -16.21 23.52
N LEU A 225 23.93 -17.16 24.37
CA LEU A 225 24.11 -16.94 25.81
C LEU A 225 25.43 -16.21 26.09
N GLU A 226 26.51 -16.64 25.45
CA GLU A 226 27.86 -16.09 25.56
C GLU A 226 28.01 -14.72 24.86
N GLY A 227 27.09 -14.37 23.96
CA GLY A 227 27.08 -13.09 23.24
C GLY A 227 27.87 -13.09 21.93
N THR A 228 28.51 -14.20 21.57
CA THR A 228 29.36 -14.34 20.37
C THR A 228 28.59 -14.46 19.05
N ALA A 229 27.29 -14.79 19.09
CA ALA A 229 26.52 -15.19 17.91
C ALA A 229 26.58 -14.21 16.72
N LEU A 230 26.69 -12.90 16.97
CA LEU A 230 26.94 -11.91 15.90
C LEU A 230 28.31 -12.12 15.23
N PHE A 231 29.39 -12.26 16.00
CA PHE A 231 30.72 -12.48 15.45
C PHE A 231 30.83 -13.85 14.77
N ASP A 232 30.20 -14.89 15.32
CA ASP A 232 30.14 -16.22 14.69
C ASP A 232 29.45 -16.15 13.32
N LEU A 233 28.34 -15.40 13.23
CA LEU A 233 27.64 -15.14 11.97
C LEU A 233 28.52 -14.36 10.98
N LEU A 234 29.18 -13.30 11.41
CA LEU A 234 30.01 -12.43 10.55
C LEU A 234 31.30 -13.12 10.08
N ASN A 235 31.80 -14.11 10.81
CA ASN A 235 32.93 -14.95 10.40
C ASN A 235 32.51 -16.20 9.60
N SER A 236 31.21 -16.48 9.50
CA SER A 236 30.72 -17.62 8.72
C SER A 236 30.89 -17.41 7.20
N PRO A 237 30.97 -18.49 6.40
CA PRO A 237 30.99 -18.40 4.93
C PRO A 237 29.73 -17.76 4.32
N LEU A 238 28.65 -17.60 5.10
CA LEU A 238 27.41 -16.97 4.66
C LEU A 238 27.46 -15.43 4.78
N ALA A 239 28.51 -14.85 5.37
CA ALA A 239 28.60 -13.41 5.55
C ALA A 239 29.03 -12.68 4.26
N ARG A 240 28.27 -11.66 3.84
CA ARG A 240 28.60 -10.82 2.68
C ARG A 240 29.84 -9.97 2.95
N PRO A 241 30.79 -9.84 2.00
CA PRO A 241 31.94 -8.94 2.14
C PRO A 241 31.50 -7.47 1.91
N THR A 242 30.88 -6.87 2.93
CA THR A 242 30.41 -5.47 2.89
C THR A 242 31.10 -4.59 3.91
N LEU A 243 31.14 -3.27 3.66
CA LEU A 243 31.62 -2.28 4.63
C LEU A 243 30.87 -2.35 5.97
N LEU A 244 29.60 -2.75 5.96
CA LEU A 244 28.82 -2.96 7.19
C LEU A 244 29.36 -4.15 7.99
N ARG A 245 29.71 -5.27 7.33
CA ARG A 245 30.36 -6.42 7.98
C ARG A 245 31.70 -6.02 8.59
N GLU A 246 32.54 -5.30 7.85
CA GLU A 246 33.84 -4.83 8.34
C GLU A 246 33.69 -3.89 9.56
N ALA A 247 32.76 -2.93 9.50
CA ALA A 247 32.45 -2.03 10.61
C ALA A 247 31.91 -2.77 11.85
N MET A 248 31.13 -3.84 11.67
CA MET A 248 30.66 -4.69 12.79
C MET A 248 31.79 -5.55 13.36
N LEU A 249 32.67 -6.10 12.51
CA LEU A 249 33.85 -6.86 12.95
C LEU A 249 34.91 -5.99 13.65
N SER A 250 34.96 -4.68 13.37
CA SER A 250 35.86 -3.75 14.06
C SER A 250 35.35 -3.28 15.43
N MET A 251 34.15 -3.70 15.85
CA MET A 251 33.62 -3.35 17.18
C MET A 251 34.31 -4.17 18.28
N PRO A 252 34.49 -3.60 19.49
CA PRO A 252 34.90 -4.37 20.66
C PRO A 252 33.94 -5.54 20.93
N GLU A 253 34.45 -6.63 21.50
CA GLU A 253 33.67 -7.84 21.80
C GLU A 253 32.42 -7.53 22.64
N SER A 254 32.54 -6.62 23.61
CA SER A 254 31.43 -6.13 24.44
C SER A 254 30.32 -5.45 23.64
N GLY A 255 30.67 -4.76 22.55
CA GLY A 255 29.71 -4.15 21.63
C GLY A 255 28.91 -5.22 20.88
N GLY A 256 29.59 -6.24 20.35
CA GLY A 256 28.91 -7.37 19.69
C GLY A 256 28.03 -8.18 20.65
N ALA A 257 28.47 -8.40 21.89
CA ALA A 257 27.66 -9.04 22.93
C ALA A 257 26.38 -8.25 23.25
N ILE A 258 26.48 -6.92 23.39
CA ILE A 258 25.31 -6.04 23.58
C ILE A 258 24.32 -6.14 22.41
N VAL A 259 24.81 -6.20 21.16
CA VAL A 259 23.95 -6.37 19.98
C VAL A 259 23.29 -7.76 19.97
N THR A 260 24.04 -8.82 20.26
CA THR A 260 23.53 -10.21 20.36
C THR A 260 22.44 -10.33 21.42
N TRP A 261 22.70 -9.89 22.65
CA TRP A 261 21.73 -9.96 23.75
C TRP A 261 20.56 -9.00 23.55
N GLY A 262 20.77 -7.83 22.94
CA GLY A 262 19.72 -6.89 22.57
C GLY A 262 18.75 -7.51 21.55
N ALA A 263 19.29 -8.11 20.48
CA ALA A 263 18.48 -8.82 19.49
C ALA A 263 17.72 -10.01 20.09
N LEU A 264 18.36 -10.78 20.99
CA LEU A 264 17.74 -11.88 21.72
C LEU A 264 16.60 -11.40 22.62
N GLY A 265 16.84 -10.37 23.43
CA GLY A 265 15.87 -9.81 24.37
C GLY A 265 14.64 -9.21 23.68
N VAL A 266 14.83 -8.46 22.59
CA VAL A 266 13.72 -7.91 21.80
C VAL A 266 12.88 -9.01 21.15
N GLN A 267 13.51 -10.07 20.62
CA GLN A 267 12.77 -11.23 20.06
C GLN A 267 11.99 -11.96 21.16
N LEU A 268 12.65 -12.36 22.24
CA LEU A 268 12.05 -13.10 23.35
C LEU A 268 10.86 -12.34 23.96
N LEU A 269 11.03 -11.04 24.25
CA LEU A 269 10.01 -10.20 24.86
C LEU A 269 9.01 -9.60 23.87
N PHE A 270 9.05 -9.94 22.58
CA PHE A 270 8.18 -9.31 21.59
C PHE A 270 6.69 -9.48 21.91
N ALA A 271 6.22 -10.71 22.12
CA ALA A 271 4.80 -10.98 22.39
C ALA A 271 4.25 -10.20 23.61
N PRO A 272 4.88 -10.22 24.81
CA PRO A 272 4.39 -9.44 25.94
C PRO A 272 4.51 -7.92 25.73
N LEU A 273 5.60 -7.42 25.13
CA LEU A 273 5.77 -5.98 24.90
C LEU A 273 4.82 -5.45 23.80
N ALA A 274 4.46 -6.27 22.82
CA ALA A 274 3.49 -5.91 21.76
C ALA A 274 2.07 -5.68 22.29
N LEU A 275 1.73 -6.16 23.50
CA LEU A 275 0.47 -5.80 24.16
C LEU A 275 0.43 -4.29 24.49
N ILE A 276 1.57 -3.68 24.78
CA ILE A 276 1.69 -2.26 25.13
C ILE A 276 1.66 -1.41 23.85
N ARG A 277 0.51 -0.77 23.58
CA ARG A 277 0.25 0.01 22.34
C ARG A 277 1.36 1.02 21.98
N ARG A 278 1.99 1.66 22.98
CA ARG A 278 3.07 2.64 22.78
C ARG A 278 4.39 2.02 22.29
N LEU A 279 4.65 0.74 22.57
CA LEU A 279 5.90 0.06 22.19
C LEU A 279 5.84 -0.55 20.78
N ARG A 280 4.65 -0.87 20.27
CA ARG A 280 4.44 -1.50 18.95
C ARG A 280 5.23 -0.89 17.78
N PRO A 281 5.20 0.43 17.51
CA PRO A 281 5.97 1.01 16.39
C PRO A 281 7.48 0.83 16.58
N TRP A 282 7.98 0.91 17.82
CA TRP A 282 9.39 0.73 18.14
C TRP A 282 9.82 -0.74 17.99
N LEU A 283 9.07 -1.68 18.56
CA LEU A 283 9.33 -3.12 18.41
C LEU A 283 9.35 -3.55 16.94
N TRP A 284 8.36 -3.09 16.17
CA TRP A 284 8.27 -3.34 14.73
C TRP A 284 9.45 -2.74 13.97
N LEU A 285 9.84 -1.50 14.29
CA LEU A 285 10.96 -0.82 13.63
C LEU A 285 12.30 -1.49 13.96
N THR A 286 12.55 -1.81 15.23
CA THR A 286 13.78 -2.49 15.67
C THR A 286 13.95 -3.84 14.96
N LEU A 287 12.89 -4.64 14.88
CA LEU A 287 12.97 -5.94 14.22
C LEU A 287 13.00 -5.83 12.68
N LEU A 288 12.33 -4.85 12.07
CA LEU A 288 12.47 -4.59 10.64
C LEU A 288 13.91 -4.15 10.28
N VAL A 289 14.51 -3.26 11.07
CA VAL A 289 15.92 -2.84 10.92
C VAL A 289 16.85 -4.05 11.07
N MET A 290 16.58 -4.96 12.02
CA MET A 290 17.32 -6.21 12.16
C MET A 290 17.20 -7.09 10.90
N GLN A 291 16.02 -7.22 10.29
CA GLN A 291 15.86 -7.99 9.04
C GLN A 291 16.63 -7.36 7.87
N PHE A 292 16.60 -6.02 7.72
CA PHE A 292 17.41 -5.34 6.69
C PHE A 292 18.92 -5.48 6.94
N ALA A 293 19.37 -5.42 8.20
CA ALA A 293 20.75 -5.67 8.57
C ALA A 293 21.17 -7.11 8.21
N LEU A 294 20.31 -8.12 8.46
CA LEU A 294 20.56 -9.50 8.05
C LEU A 294 20.67 -9.64 6.52
N VAL A 295 19.81 -9.00 5.74
CA VAL A 295 19.93 -9.01 4.25
C VAL A 295 21.25 -8.37 3.78
N ALA A 296 21.70 -7.29 4.42
CA ALA A 296 22.94 -6.59 4.09
C ALA A 296 24.21 -7.33 4.57
N LEU A 297 24.08 -8.21 5.57
CA LEU A 297 25.19 -8.96 6.18
C LEU A 297 25.29 -10.41 5.73
N VAL A 298 24.20 -11.05 5.27
CA VAL A 298 24.14 -12.49 5.00
C VAL A 298 23.73 -12.77 3.55
N ASP A 299 24.43 -13.68 2.89
CA ASP A 299 24.16 -14.10 1.51
C ASP A 299 23.08 -15.17 1.39
N PHE A 300 22.00 -14.99 2.16
CA PHE A 300 20.83 -15.86 2.12
C PHE A 300 19.52 -15.04 2.25
N PRO A 301 19.18 -14.23 1.23
CA PRO A 301 18.13 -13.20 1.34
C PRO A 301 16.72 -13.76 1.55
N ASP A 302 16.42 -14.96 1.04
CA ASP A 302 15.11 -15.62 1.20
C ASP A 302 14.74 -15.87 2.67
N LEU A 303 15.74 -15.99 3.56
CA LEU A 303 15.53 -16.16 5.00
C LEU A 303 14.79 -14.97 5.63
N SER A 304 15.09 -13.76 5.14
CA SER A 304 14.60 -12.49 5.72
C SER A 304 13.47 -11.88 4.89
N ALA A 305 13.35 -12.20 3.60
CA ALA A 305 12.33 -11.63 2.71
C ALA A 305 10.90 -11.85 3.24
N GLY A 306 10.54 -13.08 3.61
CA GLY A 306 9.22 -13.39 4.18
C GLY A 306 8.93 -12.64 5.48
N MET A 307 9.96 -12.41 6.31
CA MET A 307 9.86 -11.57 7.51
C MET A 307 9.65 -10.10 7.14
N ILE A 308 10.38 -9.55 6.17
CA ILE A 308 10.18 -8.15 5.72
C ILE A 308 8.74 -7.94 5.22
N PHE A 309 8.17 -8.91 4.49
CA PHE A 309 6.78 -8.81 4.02
C PHE A 309 5.74 -8.89 5.14
N VAL A 310 5.93 -9.70 6.19
CA VAL A 310 5.01 -9.66 7.34
C VAL A 310 5.14 -8.36 8.14
N HIS A 311 6.32 -7.73 8.17
CA HIS A 311 6.45 -6.36 8.71
C HIS A 311 5.69 -5.35 7.85
N PHE A 312 5.87 -5.39 6.53
CA PHE A 312 5.18 -4.47 5.64
C PHE A 312 3.65 -4.63 5.74
N PHE A 313 3.13 -5.85 5.88
CA PHE A 313 1.70 -6.10 6.12
C PHE A 313 1.22 -5.63 7.50
N THR A 314 2.02 -5.82 8.55
CA THR A 314 1.70 -5.44 9.93
C THR A 314 1.98 -3.97 10.26
N PHE A 315 2.57 -3.22 9.33
CA PHE A 315 2.68 -1.77 9.41
C PHE A 315 1.29 -1.14 9.66
N ASN A 316 1.25 -0.14 10.52
CA ASN A 316 0.05 0.64 10.74
C ASN A 316 0.21 2.04 10.13
N PRO A 317 -0.53 2.39 9.06
CA PRO A 317 -0.53 3.75 8.51
C PRO A 317 -0.83 4.83 9.55
N ALA A 318 -1.60 4.53 10.61
CA ALA A 318 -1.89 5.47 11.69
C ALA A 318 -0.67 5.84 12.57
N TRP A 319 0.46 5.14 12.46
CA TRP A 319 1.72 5.58 13.09
C TRP A 319 2.32 6.79 12.40
N ILE A 320 2.08 6.95 11.08
CA ILE A 320 2.53 8.08 10.28
C ILE A 320 1.32 8.98 10.04
N ALA A 321 0.98 9.76 11.06
CA ALA A 321 -0.16 10.67 11.01
C ALA A 321 -0.07 11.63 9.81
N PRO A 322 -1.20 12.06 9.23
CA PRO A 322 -1.25 13.16 8.27
C PRO A 322 -0.55 14.41 8.80
N ARG A 323 0.10 15.20 7.94
CA ARG A 323 0.39 16.60 8.25
C ARG A 323 -0.90 17.41 8.09
N VAL A 324 -1.70 17.46 9.14
CA VAL A 324 -2.76 18.48 9.26
C VAL A 324 -2.10 19.86 9.20
N PRO A 325 -2.72 20.87 8.58
CA PRO A 325 -2.27 22.26 8.65
C PRO A 325 -2.03 22.75 10.08
N THR A 326 -0.78 22.69 10.55
CA THR A 326 -0.39 23.34 11.81
C THR A 326 -0.40 24.85 11.64
N SER A 327 -1.02 25.53 12.59
CA SER A 327 -0.84 26.97 12.82
C SER A 327 0.62 27.24 13.18
N THR A 328 1.36 27.89 12.30
CA THR A 328 2.53 28.66 12.71
C THR A 328 2.01 29.90 13.41
N LEU A 329 2.01 29.86 14.74
CA LEU A 329 1.82 31.04 15.59
C LEU A 329 3.04 31.94 15.43
N ASP A 330 2.99 32.84 14.45
CA ASP A 330 3.51 34.17 14.69
C ASP A 330 2.45 34.93 15.49
N ASP A 331 2.88 35.56 16.57
CA ASP A 331 1.98 36.23 17.53
C ASP A 331 1.27 37.42 16.86
N HIS A 332 -0.02 37.60 17.13
CA HIS A 332 -0.90 38.67 16.62
C HIS A 332 -1.41 38.57 15.17
N SER A 333 -2.28 37.60 14.87
CA SER A 333 -3.50 37.85 14.06
C SER A 333 -4.52 36.72 14.24
N ASP A 334 -5.79 37.00 13.91
CA ASP A 334 -6.92 36.12 14.22
C ASP A 334 -6.75 34.70 13.65
N ALA A 335 -6.97 33.69 14.50
CA ALA A 335 -6.86 32.28 14.13
C ALA A 335 -8.02 31.87 13.21
N VAL A 336 -7.90 32.17 11.92
CA VAL A 336 -8.82 31.68 10.88
C VAL A 336 -8.79 30.15 10.91
N ALA A 337 -9.93 29.53 11.23
CA ALA A 337 -10.10 28.09 11.16
C ALA A 337 -10.11 27.65 9.69
N MET A 338 -8.90 27.42 9.15
CA MET A 338 -8.72 27.10 7.74
C MET A 338 -9.36 25.75 7.39
N GLY A 339 -10.14 25.78 6.30
CA GLY A 339 -10.86 24.61 5.79
C GLY A 339 -9.98 23.53 5.17
N PRO A 340 -10.60 22.50 4.55
CA PRO A 340 -9.89 21.46 3.82
C PRO A 340 -9.04 22.04 2.68
N THR A 341 -7.99 21.31 2.31
CA THR A 341 -7.12 21.66 1.18
C THR A 341 -7.90 21.59 -0.13
N ILE A 342 -7.80 22.64 -0.93
CA ILE A 342 -8.48 22.74 -2.23
C ILE A 342 -7.53 22.23 -3.31
N VAL A 343 -8.02 21.29 -4.11
CA VAL A 343 -7.27 20.64 -5.18
C VAL A 343 -7.91 21.05 -6.50
N PHE A 344 -7.26 21.98 -7.20
CA PHE A 344 -7.71 22.45 -8.49
C PHE A 344 -7.29 21.49 -9.60
N TYR A 345 -8.17 21.22 -10.56
CA TYR A 345 -7.94 20.22 -11.60
C TYR A 345 -8.48 20.63 -12.98
N ASP A 346 -7.82 20.15 -14.04
CA ASP A 346 -8.33 20.23 -15.41
C ASP A 346 -9.22 19.01 -15.72
N GLY A 347 -10.50 19.25 -16.03
CA GLY A 347 -11.47 18.21 -16.41
C GLY A 347 -11.20 17.55 -17.77
N ALA A 348 -10.45 18.20 -18.67
CA ALA A 348 -10.02 17.62 -19.94
C ALA A 348 -8.76 16.73 -19.81
N CYS A 349 -8.03 16.82 -18.69
CA CYS A 349 -6.78 16.09 -18.48
C CYS A 349 -6.99 14.73 -17.77
N GLY A 350 -6.72 13.64 -18.50
CA GLY A 350 -6.81 12.28 -17.97
C GLY A 350 -5.88 11.99 -16.77
N LEU A 351 -4.76 12.73 -16.64
CA LEU A 351 -3.89 12.66 -15.46
C LEU A 351 -4.55 13.34 -14.24
N CYS A 352 -5.07 14.56 -14.41
CA CYS A 352 -5.78 15.29 -13.35
C CYS A 352 -6.97 14.48 -12.81
N HIS A 353 -7.78 13.91 -13.70
CA HIS A 353 -8.89 13.03 -13.34
C HIS A 353 -8.43 11.81 -12.52
N ARG A 354 -7.32 11.15 -12.90
CA ARG A 354 -6.75 10.03 -12.12
C ARG A 354 -6.22 10.47 -10.75
N THR A 355 -5.64 11.66 -10.64
CA THR A 355 -5.19 12.22 -9.35
C THR A 355 -6.38 12.51 -8.43
N VAL A 356 -7.45 13.12 -8.92
CA VAL A 356 -8.68 13.34 -8.13
C VAL A 356 -9.26 12.00 -7.64
N ARG A 357 -9.36 10.99 -8.51
CA ARG A 357 -9.82 9.64 -8.14
C ARG A 357 -8.95 8.96 -7.10
N PHE A 358 -7.63 9.13 -7.19
CA PHE A 358 -6.69 8.65 -6.17
C PHE A 358 -6.93 9.33 -4.82
N LEU A 359 -7.04 10.66 -4.80
CA LEU A 359 -7.30 11.42 -3.56
C LEU A 359 -8.66 11.09 -2.95
N LEU A 360 -9.68 10.80 -3.77
CA LEU A 360 -10.99 10.31 -3.31
C LEU A 360 -10.89 8.95 -2.62
N ALA A 361 -10.14 8.00 -3.18
CA ALA A 361 -9.93 6.66 -2.59
C ALA A 361 -9.05 6.65 -1.33
N GLU A 362 -8.10 7.59 -1.23
CA GLU A 362 -7.12 7.62 -0.15
C GLU A 362 -7.51 8.56 1.02
N ASP A 363 -8.32 9.59 0.78
CA ASP A 363 -9.01 10.35 1.85
C ASP A 363 -10.35 9.69 2.17
N SER A 364 -10.27 8.49 2.77
CA SER A 364 -11.41 7.67 3.20
C SER A 364 -12.29 8.34 4.26
N ASP A 365 -11.75 9.34 4.97
CA ASP A 365 -12.50 10.12 5.96
C ASP A 365 -13.31 11.26 5.31
N GLY A 366 -13.03 11.61 4.06
CA GLY A 366 -13.69 12.68 3.28
C GLY A 366 -13.42 14.11 3.75
N ARG A 367 -12.45 14.32 4.65
CA ARG A 367 -12.26 15.57 5.41
C ARG A 367 -11.09 16.44 4.96
N ARG A 368 -10.21 15.92 4.10
CA ARG A 368 -8.89 16.54 3.87
C ARG A 368 -8.87 17.33 2.58
N PHE A 369 -9.52 16.82 1.54
CA PHE A 369 -9.55 17.43 0.23
C PHE A 369 -10.95 17.88 -0.19
N ARG A 370 -10.99 19.06 -0.83
CA ARG A 370 -12.07 19.52 -1.71
C ARG A 370 -11.52 19.71 -3.12
N PHE A 371 -12.37 19.58 -4.12
CA PHE A 371 -11.99 19.60 -5.52
C PHE A 371 -12.76 20.68 -6.27
N ALA A 372 -12.06 21.48 -7.07
CA ALA A 372 -12.67 22.52 -7.90
C ALA A 372 -12.00 22.51 -9.29
N PRO A 373 -12.72 22.77 -10.38
CA PRO A 373 -12.10 22.82 -11.69
C PRO A 373 -11.36 24.16 -11.87
N LEU A 374 -10.35 24.20 -12.76
CA LEU A 374 -9.52 25.39 -13.01
C LEU A 374 -10.27 26.58 -13.65
N ASP A 375 -11.49 26.38 -14.12
CA ASP A 375 -12.39 27.39 -14.68
C ASP A 375 -13.49 27.85 -13.70
N SER A 376 -13.41 27.44 -12.42
CA SER A 376 -14.36 27.86 -11.37
C SER A 376 -14.09 29.26 -10.83
N ASP A 377 -15.15 29.96 -10.39
CA ASP A 377 -15.05 31.23 -9.67
C ASP A 377 -14.13 31.13 -8.44
N LEU A 378 -14.20 30.00 -7.71
CA LEU A 378 -13.34 29.71 -6.56
C LEU A 378 -11.83 29.71 -6.91
N PHE A 379 -11.46 29.25 -8.10
CA PHE A 379 -10.08 29.33 -8.57
C PHE A 379 -9.65 30.77 -8.85
N ILE A 380 -10.51 31.54 -9.52
CA ILE A 380 -10.28 32.95 -9.86
C ILE A 380 -10.12 33.79 -8.57
N GLU A 381 -11.01 33.62 -7.60
CA GLU A 381 -10.94 34.26 -6.28
C GLU A 381 -9.64 33.88 -5.54
N THR A 382 -9.28 32.59 -5.51
CA THR A 382 -8.05 32.12 -4.85
C THR A 382 -6.80 32.75 -5.47
N CYS A 383 -6.74 32.84 -6.81
CA CYS A 383 -5.64 33.47 -7.52
C CYS A 383 -5.55 34.99 -7.28
N ALA A 384 -6.69 35.67 -7.10
CA ALA A 384 -6.74 37.10 -6.83
C ALA A 384 -6.32 37.46 -5.40
N VAL A 385 -6.64 36.61 -4.41
CA VAL A 385 -6.36 36.88 -2.97
C VAL A 385 -4.93 36.53 -2.57
N GLU A 386 -4.46 35.34 -2.90
CA GLU A 386 -3.23 34.77 -2.32
C GLU A 386 -1.96 35.08 -3.12
N GLY A 387 -2.08 35.84 -4.21
CA GLY A 387 -1.01 36.09 -5.15
C GLY A 387 -0.67 34.81 -5.92
N SER A 388 -1.29 34.65 -7.08
CA SER A 388 -1.17 33.45 -7.93
C SER A 388 0.28 33.05 -8.26
N GLY A 389 1.24 34.00 -8.25
CA GLY A 389 2.56 33.85 -8.85
C GLY A 389 2.53 33.79 -10.39
N PHE A 390 1.32 33.84 -10.95
CA PHE A 390 1.02 33.88 -12.36
C PHE A 390 0.67 35.32 -12.73
N GLU A 391 1.70 36.14 -12.98
CA GLU A 391 1.54 37.47 -13.57
C GLU A 391 0.96 37.36 -14.99
N ASP A 392 0.31 38.44 -15.45
CA ASP A 392 -0.40 38.53 -16.73
C ASP A 392 0.40 37.90 -17.90
N GLY A 393 -0.16 36.84 -18.49
CA GLY A 393 0.44 36.12 -19.62
C GLY A 393 1.26 34.88 -19.28
N THR A 394 1.46 34.54 -18.01
CA THR A 394 2.00 33.22 -17.65
C THR A 394 0.94 32.11 -17.82
N THR A 395 1.29 31.04 -18.53
CA THR A 395 0.36 29.94 -18.80
C THR A 395 0.07 29.18 -17.50
N ILE A 396 -1.20 29.10 -17.10
CA ILE A 396 -1.64 28.22 -16.01
C ILE A 396 -1.19 26.79 -16.35
N PRO A 397 -0.52 26.05 -15.44
CA PRO A 397 -0.12 24.69 -15.71
C PRO A 397 -1.36 23.79 -15.86
N ASP A 398 -1.50 23.09 -16.99
CA ASP A 398 -2.51 22.05 -17.27
C ASP A 398 -2.38 20.82 -16.33
N SER A 399 -2.42 21.02 -15.02
CA SER A 399 -2.05 20.04 -14.01
C SER A 399 -2.72 20.35 -12.68
N VAL A 400 -2.61 19.42 -11.73
CA VAL A 400 -3.22 19.60 -10.41
C VAL A 400 -2.48 20.68 -9.63
N LEU A 401 -3.20 21.72 -9.22
CA LEU A 401 -2.71 22.79 -8.35
C LEU A 401 -3.30 22.59 -6.95
N VAL A 402 -2.53 22.87 -5.91
CA VAL A 402 -2.92 22.56 -4.53
C VAL A 402 -2.89 23.85 -3.72
N HIS A 403 -4.07 24.31 -3.30
CA HIS A 403 -4.20 25.44 -2.40
C HIS A 403 -4.49 24.98 -0.98
N ARG A 404 -3.70 25.49 -0.06
CA ARG A 404 -3.96 25.46 1.37
C ARG A 404 -4.18 26.91 1.78
N PRO A 405 -5.26 27.26 2.50
CA PRO A 405 -5.53 28.65 2.88
C PRO A 405 -4.35 29.31 3.59
N GLY A 406 -4.17 30.62 3.42
CA GLY A 406 -3.05 31.38 3.99
C GLY A 406 -1.67 30.91 3.49
N ARG A 407 -1.62 30.32 2.29
CA ARG A 407 -0.38 29.94 1.60
C ARG A 407 -0.53 30.13 0.08
N PRO A 408 0.56 30.49 -0.61
CA PRO A 408 0.58 30.57 -2.07
C PRO A 408 0.25 29.22 -2.71
N LEU A 409 -0.26 29.27 -3.93
CA LEU A 409 -0.69 28.09 -4.68
C LEU A 409 0.49 27.15 -4.98
N LEU A 410 0.41 25.91 -4.51
CA LEU A 410 1.47 24.92 -4.72
C LEU A 410 1.31 24.24 -6.08
N VAL A 411 2.42 24.19 -6.83
CA VAL A 411 2.45 23.70 -8.20
C VAL A 411 3.45 22.55 -8.38
N ARG A 412 3.33 21.81 -9.49
CA ARG A 412 4.26 20.74 -9.88
C ARG A 412 4.56 19.76 -8.74
N THR A 413 5.84 19.53 -8.45
CA THR A 413 6.31 18.63 -7.39
C THR A 413 5.81 19.06 -6.01
N GLU A 414 5.75 20.35 -5.70
CA GLU A 414 5.42 20.83 -4.35
C GLU A 414 3.98 20.48 -3.98
N GLY A 415 3.05 20.63 -4.93
CA GLY A 415 1.67 20.16 -4.78
C GLY A 415 1.60 18.63 -4.56
N VAL A 416 2.35 17.84 -5.33
CA VAL A 416 2.38 16.37 -5.18
C VAL A 416 2.93 15.94 -3.81
N LEU A 417 3.99 16.58 -3.32
CA LEU A 417 4.56 16.31 -2.00
C LEU A 417 3.58 16.68 -0.87
N GLU A 418 2.89 17.82 -0.98
CA GLU A 418 1.89 18.24 0.01
C GLU A 418 0.70 17.28 0.07
N LEU A 419 0.17 16.83 -1.08
CA LEU A 419 -0.89 15.81 -1.13
C LEU A 419 -0.46 14.53 -0.40
N GLY A 420 0.76 14.05 -0.65
CA GLY A 420 1.32 12.87 0.04
C GLY A 420 1.48 13.08 1.55
N HIS A 421 1.94 14.26 1.98
CA HIS A 421 2.02 14.61 3.41
C HIS A 421 0.65 14.62 4.10
N GLN A 422 -0.40 15.09 3.43
CA GLN A 422 -1.77 15.17 3.95
C GLN A 422 -2.53 13.83 3.90
N LEU A 423 -2.13 12.90 3.05
CA LEU A 423 -2.66 11.53 3.09
C LEU A 423 -2.15 10.72 4.29
N GLY A 424 -0.91 10.94 4.73
CA GLY A 424 -0.31 10.16 5.82
C GLY A 424 0.15 8.77 5.37
N GLY A 425 0.40 7.87 6.33
CA GLY A 425 0.74 6.48 6.05
C GLY A 425 1.95 6.31 5.11
N LEU A 426 1.84 5.37 4.17
CA LEU A 426 2.86 5.13 3.14
C LEU A 426 3.07 6.34 2.22
N TRP A 427 2.04 7.13 1.95
CA TRP A 427 2.12 8.29 1.07
C TRP A 427 2.95 9.42 1.69
N ARG A 428 2.81 9.65 3.00
CA ARG A 428 3.67 10.60 3.73
C ARG A 428 5.11 10.10 3.81
N ILE A 429 5.34 8.79 3.96
CA ILE A 429 6.69 8.22 3.87
C ILE A 429 7.29 8.50 2.48
N GLY A 430 6.57 8.16 1.41
CA GLY A 430 6.99 8.40 0.02
C GLY A 430 7.28 9.86 -0.27
N ALA A 431 6.40 10.79 0.14
CA ALA A 431 6.62 12.23 0.00
C ALA A 431 7.83 12.72 0.82
N THR A 432 8.02 12.22 2.04
CA THR A 432 9.18 12.59 2.86
C THR A 432 10.50 12.15 2.21
N ILE A 433 10.56 10.92 1.67
CA ILE A 433 11.73 10.39 0.96
C ILE A 433 11.96 11.15 -0.34
N ALA A 434 10.92 11.39 -1.14
CA ALA A 434 11.03 12.15 -2.38
C ALA A 434 11.55 13.57 -2.12
N GLY A 435 11.09 14.23 -1.05
CA GLY A 435 11.55 15.56 -0.63
C GLY A 435 13.02 15.65 -0.19
N TRP A 436 13.76 14.53 -0.09
CA TRP A 436 15.22 14.55 0.10
C TRP A 436 15.98 14.70 -1.23
N LEU A 437 15.31 14.50 -2.37
CA LEU A 437 15.90 14.66 -3.70
C LEU A 437 15.86 16.14 -4.13
N PRO A 438 16.89 16.66 -4.84
CA PRO A 438 16.89 18.05 -5.30
C PRO A 438 15.64 18.39 -6.13
N LEU A 439 14.94 19.46 -5.75
CA LEU A 439 13.71 19.92 -6.40
C LEU A 439 13.82 20.09 -7.94
N PRO A 440 14.95 20.54 -8.53
CA PRO A 440 15.11 20.58 -9.98
C PRO A 440 15.00 19.20 -10.67
N LEU A 441 15.47 18.13 -10.01
CA LEU A 441 15.41 16.77 -10.56
C LEU A 441 13.98 16.21 -10.49
N LEU A 442 13.27 16.47 -9.39
CA LEU A 442 11.85 16.13 -9.27
C LEU A 442 10.99 16.89 -10.30
N ASN A 443 11.23 18.19 -10.45
CA ASN A 443 10.55 19.01 -11.46
C ASN A 443 10.88 18.57 -12.89
N ALA A 444 12.12 18.19 -13.21
CA ALA A 444 12.45 17.63 -14.52
C ALA A 444 11.70 16.33 -14.83
N GLY A 445 11.53 15.46 -13.82
CA GLY A 445 10.69 14.26 -13.92
C GLY A 445 9.21 14.60 -14.09
N TYR A 446 8.71 15.58 -13.34
CA TYR A 446 7.34 16.11 -13.47
C TYR A 446 7.07 16.66 -14.87
N ASP A 447 7.95 17.52 -15.39
CA ASP A 447 7.82 18.15 -16.70
C ASP A 447 7.96 17.12 -17.84
N PHE A 448 8.73 16.04 -17.64
CA PHE A 448 8.70 14.89 -18.55
C PHE A 448 7.31 14.24 -18.58
N ILE A 449 6.75 13.88 -17.42
CA ILE A 449 5.41 13.28 -17.30
C ILE A 449 4.35 14.21 -17.91
N ALA A 450 4.40 15.50 -17.61
CA ALA A 450 3.46 16.50 -18.14
C ALA A 450 3.46 16.55 -19.68
N ARG A 451 4.64 16.47 -20.32
CA ARG A 451 4.77 16.44 -21.78
C ARG A 451 4.20 15.17 -22.43
N VAL A 452 4.27 14.02 -21.75
CA VAL A 452 3.74 12.74 -22.28
C VAL A 452 2.31 12.42 -21.81
N ARG A 453 1.74 13.19 -20.87
CA ARG A 453 0.47 12.85 -20.19
C ARG A 453 -0.68 12.58 -21.16
N HIS A 454 -0.84 13.40 -22.20
CA HIS A 454 -1.93 13.26 -23.18
C HIS A 454 -1.77 12.04 -24.11
N ARG A 455 -0.59 11.40 -24.11
CA ARG A 455 -0.32 10.12 -24.81
C ARG A 455 -0.46 8.91 -23.88
N LEU A 456 -0.15 9.07 -22.58
CA LEU A 456 -0.21 8.00 -21.58
C LEU A 456 -1.58 7.87 -20.89
N PHE A 457 -2.35 8.96 -20.85
CA PHE A 457 -3.61 9.06 -20.13
C PHE A 457 -4.69 9.57 -21.09
N THR A 458 -5.50 8.63 -21.60
CA THR A 458 -6.71 8.95 -22.37
C THR A 458 -7.60 9.92 -21.58
N ARG A 459 -8.18 10.90 -22.27
CA ARG A 459 -9.24 11.76 -21.74
C ARG A 459 -10.42 10.88 -21.26
N PRO A 460 -11.13 11.23 -20.18
CA PRO A 460 -12.38 10.57 -19.82
C PRO A 460 -13.36 10.59 -21.00
N GLU A 461 -14.03 9.47 -21.28
CA GLU A 461 -15.04 9.37 -22.34
C GLU A 461 -16.31 10.16 -21.96
N ASP A 462 -16.70 10.09 -20.68
CA ASP A 462 -17.77 10.89 -20.11
C ASP A 462 -17.24 12.20 -19.51
N SER A 463 -17.79 13.33 -19.95
CA SER A 463 -17.48 14.66 -19.41
C SER A 463 -17.98 14.89 -17.97
N CYS A 464 -18.90 14.06 -17.49
CA CYS A 464 -19.33 14.04 -16.09
C CYS A 464 -19.79 12.62 -15.70
N PRO A 465 -18.92 11.78 -15.10
CA PRO A 465 -19.38 10.53 -14.50
C PRO A 465 -20.36 10.86 -13.37
N LEU A 466 -21.51 10.19 -13.33
CA LEU A 466 -22.53 10.38 -12.29
C LEU A 466 -21.92 10.10 -10.90
N LEU A 467 -21.53 11.17 -10.20
CA LEU A 467 -20.93 11.11 -8.88
C LEU A 467 -21.95 10.56 -7.87
N PRO A 468 -21.56 9.53 -7.09
CA PRO A 468 -22.29 9.09 -5.91
C PRO A 468 -22.64 10.29 -5.02
N PRO A 469 -23.86 10.35 -4.43
CA PRO A 469 -24.31 11.53 -3.67
C PRO A 469 -23.35 11.96 -2.55
N ASP A 470 -22.76 10.99 -1.86
CA ASP A 470 -21.77 11.14 -0.79
C ASP A 470 -20.45 11.80 -1.23
N LEU A 471 -20.09 11.72 -2.53
CA LEU A 471 -18.91 12.38 -3.08
C LEU A 471 -19.19 13.81 -3.55
N ARG A 472 -20.45 14.22 -3.73
CA ARG A 472 -20.80 15.55 -4.28
C ARG A 472 -20.37 16.68 -3.35
N ASP A 473 -20.56 16.52 -2.05
CA ASP A 473 -20.13 17.46 -1.00
C ASP A 473 -18.60 17.67 -0.93
N ARG A 474 -17.82 16.92 -1.73
CA ARG A 474 -16.37 17.08 -1.88
C ARG A 474 -15.96 17.98 -3.04
N PHE A 475 -16.88 18.31 -3.95
CA PHE A 475 -16.62 19.19 -5.08
C PHE A 475 -17.21 20.58 -4.81
N SER A 476 -16.60 21.63 -5.37
CA SER A 476 -17.26 22.93 -5.47
C SER A 476 -18.52 22.80 -6.35
N PRO A 477 -19.56 23.62 -6.11
CA PRO A 477 -20.65 23.79 -7.06
C PRO A 477 -20.15 24.32 -8.42
#